data_AF-A0A5K1FGH6-F1
#
_entry.id   AF-A0A5K1FGH6-F1
#
_cell.length_a   1.000
_cell.length_b   1.000
_cell.length_c   1.000
_cell.angle_alpha   90.00
_cell.angle_beta   90.00
_cell.angle_gamma   90.00
#
_symmetry.space_group_name_H-M   'P 1'
#
loop_
_entity.id
_entity.type
_entity.pdbx_description
1 polymer ?
#
loop_
_entity_poly.entity_id
_entity_poly.type
_entity_poly.pdbx_seq_one_letter_code
_entity_poly.pdbx_strand_id
1 'polypeptide(L)' 'DGKKMGKSLGNTLEPKNLVSRFGSDAVRYFFLREVEFGNDGDYSEERFINIINANLANTI' A
#
# COMPACT_ATOMS: atom_id res chain seq x y z
N ASP A 1 -10.30 -3.21 0.64
CA ASP A 1 -11.43 -4.16 0.42
C ASP A 1 -12.06 -4.67 1.71
N GLY A 2 -11.58 -4.24 2.89
CA GLY A 2 -12.12 -4.66 4.18
C GLY A 2 -11.96 -6.17 4.48
N LYS A 3 -11.23 -6.90 3.62
CA LYS A 3 -10.99 -8.33 3.78
C LYS A 3 -9.75 -8.54 4.62
N LYS A 4 -9.87 -9.38 5.66
CA LYS A 4 -8.72 -9.85 6.43
C LYS A 4 -7.70 -10.51 5.50
N MET A 5 -6.44 -10.09 5.58
CA MET A 5 -5.34 -10.73 4.86
C MET A 5 -5.12 -12.14 5.40
N GLY A 6 -4.99 -13.12 4.51
CA GLY A 6 -4.72 -14.50 4.89
C GLY A 6 -4.05 -15.28 3.77
N LYS A 7 -3.05 -16.10 4.13
CA LYS A 7 -2.33 -16.94 3.17
C LYS A 7 -3.25 -17.95 2.46
N SER A 8 -4.19 -18.52 3.20
CA SER A 8 -5.19 -19.47 2.68
C SER A 8 -6.21 -18.83 1.73
N LEU A 9 -6.44 -17.53 1.86
CA LEU A 9 -7.37 -16.77 1.00
C LEU A 9 -6.68 -16.20 -0.24
N GLY A 10 -5.36 -16.35 -0.37
CA GLY A 10 -4.58 -15.84 -1.50
C GLY A 10 -4.51 -14.30 -1.57
N ASN A 11 -5.07 -13.59 -0.60
CA ASN A 11 -5.11 -12.12 -0.54
C ASN A 11 -4.02 -11.54 0.38
N THR A 12 -2.92 -12.28 0.58
CA THR A 12 -1.78 -11.80 1.35
C THR A 12 -1.01 -10.79 0.50
N LEU A 13 -0.75 -9.63 1.07
CA LEU A 13 0.08 -8.62 0.46
C LEU A 13 1.55 -8.92 0.76
N GLU A 14 2.31 -9.28 -0.28
CA GLU A 14 3.75 -9.52 -0.16
C GLU A 14 4.54 -8.20 -0.34
N PRO A 15 5.20 -7.66 0.71
CA PRO A 15 5.86 -6.37 0.63
C PRO A 15 6.97 -6.32 -0.41
N LYS A 16 7.67 -7.44 -0.63
CA LYS A 16 8.73 -7.56 -1.66
C LYS A 16 8.18 -7.34 -3.07
N ASN A 17 6.97 -7.82 -3.34
CA ASN A 17 6.31 -7.64 -4.63
C ASN A 17 5.93 -6.17 -4.85
N LEU A 18 5.42 -5.51 -3.80
CA LEU A 18 5.12 -4.07 -3.85
C LEU A 18 6.37 -3.24 -4.10
N VAL A 19 7.45 -3.50 -3.36
CA VAL A 19 8.72 -2.76 -3.52
C VAL A 19 9.30 -2.98 -4.91
N SER A 20 9.24 -4.20 -5.45
CA SER A 20 9.68 -4.50 -6.82
C SER A 20 8.89 -3.72 -7.88
N ARG A 21 7.58 -3.52 -7.66
CA ARG A 21 6.69 -2.83 -8.61
C ARG A 21 6.72 -1.31 -8.51
N PHE A 22 6.85 -0.76 -7.30
CA PHE A 22 6.62 0.66 -7.02
C PHE A 22 7.80 1.38 -6.35
N GLY A 23 8.85 0.65 -5.98
CA GLY A 23 10.01 1.19 -5.26
C GLY A 23 9.80 1.25 -3.74
N SER A 24 10.90 1.22 -2.98
CA SER A 24 10.84 1.16 -1.51
C SER A 24 10.20 2.38 -0.88
N ASP A 25 10.43 3.55 -1.48
CA ASP A 25 10.07 4.82 -0.84
C ASP A 25 8.58 5.10 -0.99
N ALA A 26 8.00 4.80 -2.15
CA ALA A 26 6.55 4.82 -2.35
C ALA A 26 5.84 3.89 -1.37
N VAL A 27 6.33 2.66 -1.22
CA VAL A 27 5.75 1.67 -0.29
C VAL A 27 5.81 2.14 1.15
N ARG A 28 6.96 2.64 1.61
CA ARG A 28 7.10 3.21 2.97
C ARG A 28 6.19 4.41 3.18
N TYR A 29 6.17 5.33 2.22
CA TYR A 29 5.35 6.54 2.30
C TYR A 29 3.87 6.22 2.47
N PHE A 30 3.34 5.32 1.66
CA PHE A 30 1.94 4.89 1.78
C PHE A 30 1.63 4.32 3.15
N PHE A 31 2.43 3.37 3.66
CA PHE A 31 2.14 2.74 4.94
C PHE A 31 2.28 3.70 6.13
N LEU A 32 3.23 4.63 6.08
CA LEU A 32 3.37 5.66 7.13
C LEU A 32 2.24 6.71 7.09
N ARG A 33 1.64 6.94 5.93
CA ARG A 33 0.57 7.92 5.72
C ARG A 33 -0.81 7.35 6.07
N GLU A 34 -1.11 6.15 5.59
CA GLU A 34 -2.47 5.56 5.61
C GLU A 34 -2.71 4.60 6.77
N VAL A 35 -1.66 4.10 7.42
CA VAL A 35 -1.81 3.23 8.59
C VAL A 35 -1.63 4.06 9.84
N GLU A 36 -2.76 4.43 10.46
CA GLU A 36 -2.76 5.08 11.76
C GLU A 36 -2.21 4.13 12.85
N PHE A 37 -1.36 4.66 13.72
CA PHE A 37 -0.84 3.88 14.84
C PHE A 37 -1.98 3.47 15.78
N GLY A 38 -2.03 2.18 16.12
CA GLY A 38 -3.00 1.63 17.06
C GLY A 38 -4.31 1.15 16.44
N ASN A 39 -4.52 1.35 15.13
CA ASN A 39 -5.67 0.87 14.38
C ASN A 39 -5.24 -0.14 13.29
N ASP A 40 -6.16 -1.02 12.89
CA ASP A 40 -5.94 -1.91 11.75
C ASP A 40 -5.98 -1.10 10.44
N GLY A 41 -4.94 -1.23 9.61
CA GLY A 41 -4.91 -0.61 8.28
C GLY A 41 -5.70 -1.41 7.25
N ASP A 42 -6.54 -0.74 6.44
CA ASP A 42 -7.16 -1.35 5.25
C ASP A 42 -6.33 -1.04 4.00
N TYR A 43 -5.75 -2.09 3.41
CA TYR A 43 -5.03 -1.96 2.16
C TYR A 43 -5.99 -2.07 0.96
N SER A 44 -5.82 -1.15 0.02
CA SER A 44 -6.41 -1.20 -1.33
C SER A 44 -5.34 -0.79 -2.32
N GLU A 45 -5.09 -1.64 -3.32
CA GLU A 45 -4.10 -1.36 -4.36
C GLU A 45 -4.49 -0.14 -5.21
N GLU A 46 -5.79 0.05 -5.48
CA GLU A 46 -6.30 1.23 -6.17
C GLU A 46 -5.98 2.52 -5.37
N ARG A 47 -6.26 2.50 -4.05
CA ARG A 47 -5.94 3.63 -3.17
C ARG A 47 -4.44 3.89 -3.11
N PHE A 48 -3.63 2.83 -3.03
CA PHE A 48 -2.18 2.91 -3.10
C PHE A 48 -1.72 3.61 -4.38
N ILE A 49 -2.17 3.15 -5.54
CA ILE A 49 -1.81 3.73 -6.84
C ILE A 49 -2.23 5.19 -6.92
N ASN A 50 -3.44 5.53 -6.46
CA ASN A 50 -3.94 6.90 -6.46
C ASN A 50 -3.08 7.83 -5.59
N ILE A 51 -2.69 7.39 -4.39
CA ILE A 51 -1.83 8.18 -3.49
C ILE A 51 -0.43 8.35 -4.09
N ILE A 52 0.17 7.26 -4.58
CA ILE A 52 1.51 7.31 -5.17
C ILE A 52 1.51 8.19 -6.42
N ASN A 53 0.54 8.04 -7.32
CA ASN A 53 0.42 8.90 -8.50
C ASN A 53 0.15 10.36 -8.12
N ALA A 54 -0.73 10.64 -7.17
CA ALA A 54 -0.98 12.02 -6.73
C ALA A 54 0.26 12.68 -6.11
N ASN A 55 1.16 11.91 -5.50
CA ASN A 55 2.38 12.43 -4.88
C ASN A 55 3.60 12.43 -5.82
N LEU A 56 3.66 11.52 -6.82
CA LEU A 56 4.78 11.45 -7.79
C LEU A 56 4.48 12.13 -9.14
N ALA A 57 3.24 12.07 -9.63
CA ALA A 57 2.88 12.69 -10.91
C ALA A 57 2.67 14.21 -10.82
N ASN A 58 2.45 14.75 -9.60
CA ASN A 58 2.31 16.19 -9.37
C ASN A 58 3.64 16.87 -9.00
N THR A 59 4.79 16.23 -9.21
CA THR A 59 6.13 16.80 -8.95
C THR A 59 7.00 16.79 -10.20
N ILE A 60 6.41 17.17 -11.35
CA ILE A 60 7.16 17.51 -12.58
C ILE A 60 6.73 18.91 -13.03
#